data_AF-A0A954FRK3-F1
#
_entry.id   AF-A0A954FRK3-F1
#
_cell.length_a   1.000
_cell.length_b   1.000
_cell.length_c   1.000
_cell.angle_alpha   90.00
_cell.angle_beta   90.00
_cell.angle_gamma   90.00
#
_symmetry.space_group_name_H-M   'P 1'
#
loop_
_entity.id
_entity.type
_entity.pdbx_description
1 polymer ?
#
loop_
_entity_poly.entity_id
_entity_poly.type
_entity_poly.pdbx_seq_one_letter_code
_entity_poly.pdbx_strand_id
1 'polypeptide(L)'
;IKTETLAEIRDAQPSISWPTTEKKRTFSQLLEICNVLRSEETRIRQQVANAKAKREAAKAEKERRARMKEMVVSPATWLREAEKMADSRGTDNYKAAADILADLREAIGGEEGDKLARRASMQLVNKYPTLNLLKAALRRRGLLD
;
A
#
# COMPACT_ATOMS: atom_id res chain seq x y z
N ILE A 1 -19.17 -26.81 -66.98
CA ILE A 1 -18.33 -25.60 -67.20
C ILE A 1 -17.81 -24.96 -65.92
N LYS A 2 -18.62 -24.37 -65.01
CA LYS A 2 -18.07 -23.70 -63.80
C LYS A 2 -17.48 -24.66 -62.74
N THR A 3 -17.96 -25.89 -62.67
CA THR A 3 -17.52 -26.87 -61.66
C THR A 3 -16.26 -27.61 -62.09
N GLU A 4 -16.07 -27.84 -63.38
CA GLU A 4 -14.88 -28.48 -63.95
C GLU A 4 -13.65 -27.58 -63.83
N THR A 5 -13.79 -26.28 -64.11
CA THR A 5 -12.69 -25.32 -63.95
C THR A 5 -12.27 -25.16 -62.49
N LEU A 6 -13.20 -25.28 -61.55
CA LEU A 6 -12.88 -25.26 -60.12
C LEU A 6 -12.18 -26.54 -59.65
N ALA A 7 -12.52 -27.70 -60.24
CA ALA A 7 -11.83 -28.96 -59.96
C ALA A 7 -10.40 -28.93 -60.49
N GLU A 8 -10.18 -28.42 -61.70
CA GLU A 8 -8.84 -28.25 -62.28
C GLU A 8 -7.96 -27.30 -61.46
N ILE A 9 -8.50 -26.19 -60.96
CA ILE A 9 -7.73 -25.25 -60.10
C ILE A 9 -7.35 -25.92 -58.76
N ARG A 10 -8.23 -26.77 -58.22
CA ARG A 10 -7.95 -27.52 -56.99
C ARG A 10 -6.88 -28.58 -57.21
N ASP A 11 -6.90 -29.28 -58.33
CA ASP A 11 -5.93 -30.34 -58.63
C ASP A 11 -4.59 -29.78 -59.16
N ALA A 12 -4.59 -28.58 -59.76
CA ALA A 12 -3.39 -27.88 -60.23
C ALA A 12 -2.66 -27.10 -59.14
N GLN A 13 -3.29 -26.85 -57.99
CA GLN A 13 -2.63 -26.27 -56.82
C GLN A 13 -1.87 -27.39 -56.10
N PRO A 14 -0.51 -27.44 -56.14
CA PRO A 14 0.21 -28.30 -55.21
C PRO A 14 -0.24 -27.89 -53.81
N SER A 15 -0.67 -28.85 -53.00
CA SER A 15 -0.98 -28.62 -51.60
C SER A 15 0.25 -27.98 -50.97
N ILE A 16 0.22 -26.66 -50.80
CA ILE A 16 1.31 -25.91 -50.18
C ILE A 16 1.41 -26.52 -48.78
N SER A 17 2.40 -27.38 -48.61
CA SER A 17 2.65 -28.01 -47.34
C SER A 17 2.90 -26.87 -46.38
N TRP A 18 1.98 -26.70 -45.44
CA TRP A 18 2.20 -25.97 -44.20
C TRP A 18 3.66 -26.17 -43.74
N PRO A 19 4.33 -25.11 -43.28
CA PRO A 19 5.77 -24.96 -43.39
C PRO A 19 6.53 -26.22 -43.02
N THR A 20 7.20 -26.82 -44.01
CA THR A 20 8.11 -27.98 -43.94
C THR A 20 9.48 -27.60 -43.38
N THR A 21 9.57 -26.52 -42.61
CA THR A 21 10.77 -26.25 -41.83
C THR A 21 10.73 -27.12 -40.59
N GLU A 22 11.73 -27.99 -40.42
CA GLU A 22 11.95 -28.69 -39.17
C GLU A 22 11.96 -27.66 -38.03
N LYS A 23 10.98 -27.78 -37.14
CA LYS A 23 10.90 -26.90 -35.98
C LYS A 23 12.14 -27.19 -35.13
N LYS A 24 13.06 -26.24 -35.09
CA LYS A 24 14.30 -26.32 -34.28
C LYS A 24 14.04 -26.52 -32.78
N ARG A 25 12.80 -26.35 -32.33
CA ARG A 25 12.38 -26.49 -30.94
C ARG A 25 11.13 -27.36 -30.83
N THR A 26 11.15 -28.30 -29.89
CA THR A 26 9.98 -29.11 -29.52
C THR A 26 8.98 -28.28 -28.70
N PHE A 27 7.73 -28.75 -28.59
CA PHE A 27 6.73 -28.09 -27.76
C PHE A 27 7.15 -27.99 -26.28
N SER A 28 7.78 -29.03 -25.74
CA SER A 28 8.32 -29.02 -24.37
C SER A 28 9.38 -27.94 -24.17
N GLN A 29 10.29 -27.77 -25.14
CA GLN A 29 11.31 -26.72 -25.11
C GLN A 29 10.69 -25.32 -25.18
N LEU A 30 9.62 -25.12 -25.97
CA LEU A 30 8.89 -23.85 -25.99
C LEU A 30 8.19 -23.58 -24.66
N LEU A 31 7.59 -24.60 -24.05
CA LEU A 31 6.94 -24.46 -22.75
C LEU A 31 7.94 -24.11 -21.64
N GLU A 32 9.10 -24.75 -21.64
CA GLU A 32 10.20 -24.47 -20.71
C GLU A 32 10.68 -23.02 -20.84
N ILE A 33 10.95 -22.57 -22.08
CA ILE A 33 11.34 -21.18 -22.36
C ILE A 33 10.26 -20.20 -21.88
N CYS A 34 8.99 -20.47 -22.15
CA CYS A 34 7.89 -19.63 -21.69
C CYS A 34 7.81 -19.54 -20.16
N ASN A 35 8.07 -20.64 -19.45
CA ASN A 35 8.09 -20.64 -17.99
C ASN A 35 9.28 -19.87 -17.43
N VAL A 36 10.46 -19.99 -18.04
CA VAL A 36 11.65 -19.21 -17.67
C VAL A 36 11.35 -17.71 -17.83
N LEU A 37 10.87 -17.29 -19.00
CA LEU A 37 10.55 -15.87 -19.26
C LEU A 37 9.49 -15.33 -18.28
N ARG A 38 8.45 -16.13 -17.98
CA ARG A 38 7.43 -15.74 -17.00
C ARG A 38 8.02 -15.59 -15.60
N SER A 39 8.93 -16.49 -15.20
CA SER A 39 9.60 -16.43 -13.89
C SER A 39 10.57 -15.25 -13.77
N GLU A 40 11.23 -14.87 -14.87
CA GLU A 40 12.08 -13.68 -14.93
C GLU A 40 11.25 -12.41 -14.82
N GLU A 41 10.13 -12.35 -15.55
CA GLU A 41 9.24 -11.20 -15.51
C GLU A 41 8.61 -11.01 -14.11
N THR A 42 8.18 -12.09 -13.45
CA THR A 42 7.67 -12.01 -12.08
C THR A 42 8.74 -11.54 -11.10
N ARG A 43 9.98 -12.03 -11.23
CA ARG A 43 11.12 -11.55 -10.43
C ARG A 43 11.36 -10.05 -10.62
N ILE A 44 11.37 -9.57 -11.87
CA ILE A 44 11.56 -8.14 -12.16
C ILE A 44 10.43 -7.32 -11.54
N ARG A 45 9.17 -7.72 -11.74
CA ARG A 45 8.00 -7.04 -11.15
C ARG A 45 8.09 -7.00 -9.63
N GLN A 46 8.50 -8.09 -9.00
CA GLN A 46 8.66 -8.16 -7.55
C GLN A 46 9.80 -7.28 -7.04
N GLN A 47 10.93 -7.23 -7.76
CA GLN A 47 12.03 -6.31 -7.43
C GLN A 47 11.61 -4.84 -7.55
N VAL A 48 10.88 -4.47 -8.61
CA VAL A 48 10.36 -3.11 -8.79
C VAL A 48 9.36 -2.76 -7.69
N ALA A 49 8.43 -3.66 -7.36
CA ALA A 49 7.47 -3.47 -6.28
C ALA A 49 8.17 -3.30 -4.93
N ASN A 50 9.16 -4.14 -4.63
CA ASN A 50 9.95 -4.04 -3.40
C ASN A 50 10.76 -2.74 -3.34
N ALA A 51 11.36 -2.31 -4.45
CA ALA A 51 12.09 -1.05 -4.51
C ALA A 51 11.15 0.16 -4.32
N LYS A 52 9.96 0.12 -4.92
CA LYS A 52 8.91 1.13 -4.72
C LYS A 52 8.47 1.18 -3.26
N ALA A 53 8.15 0.03 -2.67
CA ALA A 53 7.77 -0.07 -1.25
C ALA A 53 8.87 0.48 -0.32
N LYS A 54 10.15 0.16 -0.58
CA LYS A 54 11.28 0.71 0.19
C LYS A 54 11.38 2.23 0.05
N ARG A 55 11.18 2.77 -1.15
CA ARG A 55 11.19 4.23 -1.37
C ARG A 55 10.02 4.93 -0.68
N GLU A 56 8.84 4.35 -0.74
CA GLU A 56 7.64 4.87 -0.07
C GLU A 56 7.81 4.83 1.46
N ALA A 57 8.30 3.72 2.02
CA ALA A 57 8.62 3.62 3.44
C ALA A 57 9.67 4.65 3.87
N ALA A 58 10.72 4.87 3.07
CA ALA A 58 11.75 5.87 3.36
C ALA A 58 11.22 7.31 3.27
N LYS A 59 10.29 7.59 2.35
CA LYS A 59 9.60 8.90 2.27
C LYS A 59 8.70 9.12 3.49
N ALA A 60 7.88 8.12 3.84
CA ALA A 60 7.01 8.16 4.99
C ALA A 60 7.79 8.40 6.29
N GLU A 61 8.95 7.75 6.45
CA GLU A 61 9.82 7.95 7.62
C GLU A 61 10.43 9.37 7.66
N LYS A 62 10.81 9.93 6.51
CA LYS A 62 11.30 11.32 6.43
C LYS A 62 10.20 12.32 6.78
N GLU A 63 9.00 12.13 6.24
CA GLU A 63 7.82 12.95 6.52
C GLU A 63 7.43 12.86 7.99
N ARG A 64 7.46 11.65 8.57
CA ARG A 64 7.26 11.43 10.00
C ARG A 64 8.26 12.23 10.82
N ARG A 65 9.56 12.14 10.52
CA ARG A 65 10.60 12.90 11.23
C ARG A 65 10.44 14.41 11.09
N ALA A 66 10.04 14.90 9.92
CA ALA A 66 9.76 16.32 9.72
C ALA A 66 8.59 16.76 10.58
N ARG A 67 7.49 16.00 10.57
CA ARG A 67 6.30 16.24 11.39
C ARG A 67 6.65 16.23 12.89
N MET A 68 7.46 15.29 13.35
CA MET A 68 7.89 15.24 14.76
C MET A 68 8.63 16.51 15.18
N LYS A 69 9.52 17.05 14.31
CA LYS A 69 10.21 18.32 14.60
C LYS A 69 9.22 19.49 14.72
N GLU A 70 8.22 19.55 13.85
CA GLU A 70 7.17 20.58 13.92
C GLU A 70 6.27 20.41 15.17
N MET A 71 6.04 19.17 15.59
CA MET A 71 5.27 18.86 16.81
C MET A 71 5.94 19.36 18.07
N VAL A 72 7.28 19.28 18.15
CA VAL A 72 8.04 19.82 19.28
C VAL A 72 7.96 21.35 19.34
N VAL A 73 7.98 22.03 18.19
CA VAL A 73 7.94 23.50 18.13
C VAL A 73 6.59 24.05 18.59
N SER A 74 5.50 23.39 18.18
CA SER A 74 4.13 23.86 18.47
C SER A 74 3.21 22.75 18.99
N PRO A 75 3.42 22.18 20.18
CA PRO A 75 2.61 21.06 20.67
C PRO A 75 1.11 21.40 20.78
N ALA A 76 0.79 22.64 21.12
CA ALA A 76 -0.59 23.10 21.30
C ALA A 76 -1.44 23.07 20.03
N THR A 77 -0.84 23.28 18.84
CA THR A 77 -1.59 23.23 17.57
C THR A 77 -2.01 21.80 17.26
N TRP A 78 -1.11 20.84 17.50
CA TRP A 78 -1.37 19.43 17.28
C TRP A 78 -2.37 18.85 18.28
N LEU A 79 -2.38 19.33 19.53
CA LEU A 79 -3.43 19.00 20.49
C LEU A 79 -4.81 19.48 20.01
N ARG A 80 -4.91 20.71 19.50
CA ARG A 80 -6.17 21.22 18.91
C ARG A 80 -6.58 20.44 17.67
N GLU A 81 -5.62 20.00 16.87
CA GLU A 81 -5.92 19.22 15.68
C GLU A 81 -6.42 17.81 16.04
N ALA A 82 -5.83 17.15 17.04
CA ALA A 82 -6.34 15.89 17.56
C ALA A 82 -7.77 16.04 18.11
N GLU A 83 -8.06 17.15 18.80
CA GLU A 83 -9.41 17.47 19.26
C GLU A 83 -10.39 17.68 18.09
N LYS A 84 -9.97 18.42 17.07
CA LYS A 84 -10.77 18.65 15.84
C LYS A 84 -11.07 17.35 15.09
N MET A 85 -10.11 16.42 15.06
CA MET A 85 -10.32 15.09 14.46
C MET A 85 -11.35 14.30 15.27
N ALA A 86 -11.28 14.34 16.61
CA ALA A 86 -12.31 13.72 17.46
C ALA A 86 -13.70 14.37 17.26
N ASP A 87 -13.75 15.70 17.12
CA ASP A 87 -14.99 16.46 16.86
C ASP A 87 -15.63 16.12 15.52
N SER A 88 -14.82 15.88 14.49
CA SER A 88 -15.30 15.58 13.14
C SER A 88 -16.01 14.22 13.03
N ARG A 89 -15.90 13.39 14.09
CA ARG A 89 -16.48 12.04 14.23
C ARG A 89 -16.04 11.06 13.14
N GLY A 90 -16.11 9.76 13.45
CA GLY A 90 -15.78 8.69 12.51
C GLY A 90 -14.59 7.86 12.97
N THR A 91 -14.61 6.58 12.61
CA THR A 91 -13.62 5.58 13.06
C THR A 91 -12.19 5.96 12.70
N ASP A 92 -12.00 6.47 11.50
CA ASP A 92 -10.65 6.81 11.01
C ASP A 92 -10.17 8.14 11.61
N ASN A 93 -11.08 9.07 11.87
CA ASN A 93 -10.76 10.31 12.57
C ASN A 93 -10.38 10.05 14.04
N TYR A 94 -11.03 9.10 14.71
CA TYR A 94 -10.64 8.69 16.07
C TYR A 94 -9.26 8.03 16.12
N LYS A 95 -8.93 7.21 15.10
CA LYS A 95 -7.58 6.65 14.97
C LYS A 95 -6.56 7.75 14.72
N ALA A 96 -6.84 8.67 13.79
CA ALA A 96 -5.96 9.79 13.48
C ALA A 96 -5.70 10.68 14.72
N ALA A 97 -6.74 10.97 15.52
CA ALA A 97 -6.58 11.70 16.78
C ALA A 97 -5.64 10.98 17.76
N ALA A 98 -5.81 9.66 17.93
CA ALA A 98 -4.94 8.86 18.79
C ALA A 98 -3.50 8.77 18.25
N ASP A 99 -3.34 8.74 16.93
CA ASP A 99 -2.04 8.70 16.27
C ASP A 99 -1.29 10.02 16.43
N ILE A 100 -1.96 11.17 16.28
CA ILE A 100 -1.39 12.50 16.53
C ILE A 100 -0.89 12.61 17.98
N LEU A 101 -1.66 12.14 18.95
CA LEU A 101 -1.25 12.19 20.36
C LEU A 101 -0.08 11.23 20.67
N ALA A 102 -0.05 10.07 20.03
CA ALA A 102 1.06 9.13 20.16
C ALA A 102 2.35 9.68 19.52
N ASP A 103 2.23 10.31 18.35
CA ASP A 103 3.35 10.97 17.68
C ASP A 103 3.86 12.15 18.52
N LEU A 104 2.96 12.95 19.10
CA LEU A 104 3.33 14.05 19.99
C LEU A 104 4.08 13.57 21.25
N ARG A 105 3.65 12.43 21.82
CA ARG A 105 4.35 11.77 22.94
C ARG A 105 5.77 11.38 22.56
N GLU A 106 5.95 10.76 21.39
CA GLU A 106 7.26 10.33 20.89
C GLU A 106 8.15 11.51 20.48
N ALA A 107 7.57 12.57 19.91
CA ALA A 107 8.26 13.79 19.50
C ALA A 107 8.91 14.51 20.68
N ILE A 108 8.14 14.70 21.76
CA ILE A 108 8.61 15.36 22.98
C ILE A 108 9.52 14.42 23.77
N GLY A 109 9.13 13.15 23.85
CA GLY A 109 9.88 12.11 24.55
C GLY A 109 9.87 12.26 26.08
N GLY A 110 10.35 11.20 26.73
CA GLY A 110 10.48 11.15 28.18
C GLY A 110 9.16 11.27 28.95
N GLU A 111 9.28 11.58 30.24
CA GLU A 111 8.14 11.64 31.16
C GLU A 111 7.20 12.83 30.85
N GLU A 112 7.73 13.92 30.29
CA GLU A 112 6.93 15.10 29.92
C GLU A 112 5.99 14.79 28.75
N GLY A 113 6.49 14.11 27.71
CA GLY A 113 5.67 13.64 26.60
C GLY A 113 4.56 12.69 27.06
N ASP A 114 4.90 11.75 27.95
CA ASP A 114 3.93 10.80 28.52
C ASP A 114 2.83 11.50 29.32
N LYS A 115 3.21 12.43 30.21
CA LYS A 115 2.26 13.23 31.01
C LYS A 115 1.35 14.08 30.12
N LEU A 116 1.90 14.72 29.10
CA LEU A 116 1.13 15.57 28.18
C LEU A 116 0.11 14.75 27.39
N ALA A 117 0.55 13.63 26.82
CA ALA A 117 -0.30 12.78 25.99
C ALA A 117 -1.40 12.08 26.83
N ARG A 118 -1.08 11.62 28.04
CA ARG A 118 -2.08 11.08 28.98
C ARG A 118 -3.10 12.15 29.39
N ARG A 119 -2.66 13.37 29.72
CA ARG A 119 -3.55 14.48 30.09
C ARG A 119 -4.49 14.86 28.95
N ALA A 120 -3.97 15.01 27.74
CA ALA A 120 -4.77 15.31 26.56
C ALA A 120 -5.80 14.20 26.27
N SER A 121 -5.37 12.94 26.38
CA SER A 121 -6.25 11.79 26.19
C SER A 121 -7.38 11.73 27.21
N MET A 122 -7.10 12.02 28.49
CA MET A 122 -8.12 12.13 29.52
C MET A 122 -9.10 13.27 29.25
N GLN A 123 -8.62 14.44 28.79
CA GLN A 123 -9.49 15.56 28.40
C GLN A 123 -10.45 15.17 27.27
N LEU A 124 -9.94 14.47 26.25
CA LEU A 124 -10.75 13.94 25.15
C LEU A 124 -11.81 12.95 25.65
N VAL A 125 -11.45 12.03 26.54
CA VAL A 125 -12.40 11.07 27.12
C VAL A 125 -13.49 11.76 27.95
N ASN A 126 -13.11 12.77 28.72
CA ASN A 126 -14.06 13.54 29.54
C ASN A 126 -15.00 14.38 28.65
N LYS A 127 -14.50 14.93 27.54
CA LYS A 127 -15.32 15.67 26.56
C LYS A 127 -16.28 14.74 25.81
N TYR A 128 -15.87 13.51 25.52
CA TYR A 128 -16.66 12.54 24.76
C TYR A 128 -16.88 11.21 25.52
N PRO A 129 -17.69 11.20 26.58
CA PRO A 129 -17.86 10.02 27.43
C PRO A 129 -18.51 8.84 26.71
N THR A 130 -19.27 9.06 25.65
CA THR A 130 -19.99 8.00 24.90
C THR A 130 -19.22 7.44 23.71
N LEU A 131 -18.09 8.04 23.31
CA LEU A 131 -17.32 7.61 22.14
C LEU A 131 -16.38 6.44 22.46
N ASN A 132 -16.95 5.25 22.58
CA ASN A 132 -16.20 4.02 22.91
C ASN A 132 -15.11 3.69 21.88
N LEU A 133 -15.32 4.03 20.61
CA LEU A 133 -14.32 3.83 19.55
C LEU A 133 -13.09 4.72 19.72
N LEU A 134 -13.28 5.97 20.17
CA LEU A 134 -12.19 6.88 20.52
C LEU A 134 -11.41 6.34 21.72
N LYS A 135 -12.10 5.91 22.77
CA LYS A 135 -11.47 5.28 23.95
C LYS A 135 -10.65 4.05 23.55
N ALA A 136 -11.20 3.20 22.67
CA ALA A 136 -10.50 2.02 22.17
C ALA A 136 -9.26 2.40 21.34
N ALA A 137 -9.34 3.43 20.50
CA ALA A 137 -8.20 3.92 19.72
C ALA A 137 -7.07 4.45 20.63
N LEU A 138 -7.42 5.23 21.66
CA LEU A 138 -6.46 5.76 22.64
C LEU A 138 -5.80 4.64 23.46
N ARG A 139 -6.55 3.62 23.91
CA ARG A 139 -5.98 2.46 24.60
C ARG A 139 -5.04 1.65 23.73
N ARG A 140 -5.37 1.44 22.46
CA ARG A 140 -4.47 0.73 21.51
C ARG A 140 -3.12 1.41 21.35
N ARG A 141 -3.04 2.73 21.56
CA ARG A 141 -1.79 3.51 21.52
C ARG A 141 -1.11 3.63 22.89
N GLY A 142 -1.67 3.02 23.93
CA GLY A 142 -1.16 3.07 25.31
C GLY A 142 -1.26 4.47 25.93
N LEU A 143 -2.24 5.27 25.48
CA LEU A 143 -2.48 6.63 25.98
C LEU A 143 -3.48 6.67 27.14
N LEU A 144 -4.20 5.57 27.32
CA LEU A 144 -5.13 5.32 28.40
C LEU A 144 -4.89 3.89 28.89
N ASP A 145 -5.10 3.70 30.19
CA ASP A 145 -5.13 2.37 30.81
C ASP A 145 -6.53 1.72 30.63
#